data_AF-A0A521H0X5-F1
#
_entry.id   AF-A0A521H0X5-F1
#
_cell.length_a   1.000
_cell.length_b   1.000
_cell.length_c   1.000
_cell.angle_alpha   90.00
_cell.angle_beta   90.00
_cell.angle_gamma   90.00
#
_symmetry.space_group_name_H-M   'P 1'
#
loop_
_entity.id
_entity.type
_entity.pdbx_description
1 polymer ?
#
loop_
_entity_poly.entity_id
_entity_poly.type
_entity_poly.pdbx_seq_one_letter_code
_entity_poly.pdbx_strand_id
1 'polypeptide(L)'
;MPDNIDKEVTDLVAQIVEMDRNELWDKRSQHFVTDLGIDSMLALEILASLEKKYRIEIPEENVLDLTTLDSTINLVRRRLTEAAA
;
A
#
# COMPACT_ATOMS: atom_id res chain seq x y z
N MET A 1 3.30 13.57 14.39
CA MET A 1 4.40 13.17 13.49
C MET A 1 3.74 12.38 12.40
N PRO A 2 3.90 12.69 11.09
CA PRO A 2 3.26 11.89 10.06
C PRO A 2 3.77 10.46 10.23
N ASP A 3 2.82 9.60 10.58
CA ASP A 3 2.97 8.34 11.26
C ASP A 3 3.95 7.41 10.53
N ASN A 4 4.68 6.60 11.29
CA ASN A 4 5.73 5.71 10.77
C ASN A 4 5.21 4.80 9.62
N ILE A 5 3.90 4.55 9.60
CA ILE A 5 3.18 3.74 8.62
C ILE A 5 3.34 4.30 7.19
N ASP A 6 3.20 5.61 6.97
CA ASP A 6 3.24 6.17 5.60
C ASP A 6 4.60 5.88 4.95
N LYS A 7 5.67 6.12 5.70
CA LYS A 7 7.02 5.80 5.26
C LYS A 7 7.19 4.31 5.03
N GLU A 8 6.80 3.48 6.00
CA GLU A 8 6.96 2.04 5.92
C GLU A 8 6.20 1.39 4.77
N VAL A 9 4.98 1.85 4.50
CA VAL A 9 4.16 1.41 3.37
C VAL A 9 4.78 1.91 2.07
N THR A 10 5.18 3.18 2.00
CA THR A 10 5.82 3.74 0.80
C THR A 10 7.12 3.02 0.46
N ASP A 11 7.98 2.71 1.44
CA ASP A 11 9.20 1.92 1.19
C ASP A 11 8.88 0.53 0.66
N LEU A 12 7.91 -0.13 1.27
CA LEU A 12 7.54 -1.49 0.90
C LEU A 12 6.94 -1.53 -0.51
N VAL A 13 6.03 -0.61 -0.83
CA VAL A 13 5.46 -0.50 -2.17
C VAL A 13 6.55 -0.16 -3.18
N ALA A 14 7.40 0.84 -2.90
CA ALA A 14 8.51 1.25 -3.76
C ALA A 14 9.47 0.10 -4.09
N GLN A 15 9.76 -0.77 -3.12
CA GLN A 15 10.58 -1.96 -3.33
C GLN A 15 9.91 -2.98 -4.25
N ILE A 16 8.60 -3.18 -4.11
CA ILE A 16 7.85 -4.17 -4.91
C ILE A 16 7.66 -3.69 -6.34
N VAL A 17 7.37 -2.40 -6.52
CA VAL A 17 7.19 -1.81 -7.86
C VAL A 17 8.51 -1.36 -8.49
N GLU A 18 9.63 -1.61 -7.83
CA GLU A 18 10.99 -1.23 -8.23
C GLU A 18 11.10 0.26 -8.64
N MET A 19 10.43 1.14 -7.92
CA MET A 19 10.39 2.59 -8.19
C MET A 19 11.02 3.37 -7.04
N ASP A 20 11.55 4.56 -7.31
CA ASP A 20 12.06 5.43 -6.25
C ASP A 20 10.93 5.83 -5.29
N ARG A 21 11.18 5.75 -3.98
CA ARG A 21 10.22 6.14 -2.95
C ARG A 21 9.71 7.57 -3.16
N ASN A 22 10.58 8.52 -3.53
CA ASN A 22 10.18 9.91 -3.65
C ASN A 22 9.30 10.09 -4.90
N GLU A 23 9.65 9.43 -6.00
CA GLU A 23 8.81 9.41 -7.19
C GLU A 23 7.43 8.78 -6.92
N LEU A 24 7.42 7.63 -6.23
CA LEU A 24 6.18 6.99 -5.79
C LEU A 24 5.35 7.91 -4.89
N TRP A 25 6.00 8.59 -3.95
CA TRP A 25 5.34 9.49 -3.00
C TRP A 25 4.74 10.73 -3.69
N ASP A 26 5.42 11.27 -4.70
CA ASP A 26 4.91 12.37 -5.51
C ASP A 26 3.72 11.92 -6.36
N LYS A 27 3.74 10.66 -6.82
CA LYS A 27 2.66 10.02 -7.58
C LYS A 27 1.69 9.23 -6.69
N ARG A 28 1.64 9.47 -5.38
CA ARG A 28 0.85 8.65 -4.43
C ARG A 28 -0.66 8.67 -4.67
N SER A 29 -1.15 9.70 -5.35
CA SER A 29 -2.55 9.86 -5.76
C SER A 29 -2.84 9.25 -7.14
N GLN A 30 -1.81 8.79 -7.86
CA GLN A 30 -1.95 8.12 -9.14
C GLN A 30 -2.29 6.65 -8.93
N HIS A 31 -3.05 6.11 -9.87
CA HIS A 31 -3.51 4.75 -9.83
C HIS A 31 -2.40 3.80 -10.30
N PHE A 32 -2.07 2.81 -9.46
CA PHE A 32 -0.98 1.87 -9.71
C PHE A 32 -1.09 1.20 -11.08
N VAL A 33 -2.22 0.56 -11.36
CA VAL A 33 -2.40 -0.19 -12.61
C VAL A 33 -2.62 0.73 -13.81
N THR A 34 -3.49 1.74 -13.70
CA THR A 34 -3.91 2.52 -14.88
C THR A 34 -3.00 3.70 -15.21
N ASP A 35 -2.44 4.37 -14.20
CA ASP A 35 -1.59 5.57 -14.41
C ASP A 35 -0.10 5.21 -14.37
N LEU A 36 0.31 4.40 -13.41
CA LEU A 36 1.70 3.99 -13.22
C LEU A 36 2.07 2.73 -14.02
N GLY A 37 1.07 2.03 -14.58
CA GLY A 37 1.30 0.82 -15.37
C GLY A 37 1.85 -0.35 -14.57
N ILE A 38 1.64 -0.37 -13.25
CA ILE A 38 2.07 -1.44 -12.35
C ILE A 38 1.25 -2.69 -12.64
N ASP A 39 1.93 -3.83 -12.76
CA ASP A 39 1.29 -5.12 -12.99
C ASP A 39 0.28 -5.46 -11.87
N SER A 40 -0.89 -5.96 -12.24
CA SER A 40 -1.92 -6.39 -11.27
C SER A 40 -1.44 -7.48 -10.33
N MET A 41 -0.40 -8.24 -10.72
CA MET A 41 0.26 -9.22 -9.87
C MET A 41 1.05 -8.56 -8.73
N LEU A 42 1.70 -7.42 -8.99
CA LEU A 42 2.42 -6.66 -7.96
C LEU A 42 1.47 -6.07 -6.92
N ALA A 43 0.23 -5.72 -7.30
CA ALA A 43 -0.79 -5.28 -6.35
C ALA A 43 -1.13 -6.36 -5.30
N LEU A 44 -1.20 -7.62 -5.71
CA LEU A 44 -1.38 -8.75 -4.79
C LEU A 44 -0.14 -8.97 -3.90
N GLU A 45 1.05 -8.74 -4.44
CA GLU A 45 2.30 -8.89 -3.69
C GLU A 45 2.48 -7.78 -2.64
N ILE A 46 2.07 -6.54 -2.96
CA ILE A 46 1.96 -5.43 -1.99
C ILE A 46 1.03 -5.82 -0.86
N LEU A 47 -0.17 -6.30 -1.17
CA LEU A 47 -1.15 -6.70 -0.17
C LEU A 47 -0.60 -7.80 0.75
N ALA A 48 -0.10 -8.89 0.18
CA ALA A 48 0.45 -10.00 0.95
C ALA A 48 1.64 -9.56 1.82
N SER A 49 2.48 -8.65 1.32
CA SER A 49 3.61 -8.09 2.05
C SER A 49 3.16 -7.21 3.22
N LEU A 50 2.10 -6.42 3.05
CA LEU A 50 1.49 -5.61 4.11
C LEU A 50 0.85 -6.48 5.19
N GLU A 51 0.04 -7.47 4.80
CA GLU A 51 -0.57 -8.43 5.71
C GLU A 51 0.49 -9.14 6.56
N LYS A 52 1.56 -9.62 5.92
CA LYS A 52 2.66 -10.30 6.61
C LYS A 52 3.45 -9.37 7.53
N LYS A 53 3.73 -8.13 7.09
CA LYS A 53 4.49 -7.13 7.85
C LYS A 53 3.75 -6.68 9.10
N TYR A 54 2.46 -6.38 8.96
CA TYR A 54 1.62 -5.84 10.04
C TYR A 54 0.83 -6.92 10.78
N ARG A 55 0.87 -8.17 10.31
CA ARG A 55 0.08 -9.31 10.83
C ARG A 55 -1.43 -8.99 10.88
N ILE A 56 -1.91 -8.36 9.81
CA ILE A 56 -3.33 -8.01 9.61
C ILE A 56 -3.92 -8.89 8.50
N GLU A 57 -5.23 -9.12 8.53
CA GLU A 57 -5.99 -9.67 7.40
C GLU A 57 -6.71 -8.55 6.66
N ILE A 58 -6.47 -8.48 5.35
CA ILE A 58 -7.11 -7.58 4.42
C ILE A 58 -8.04 -8.42 3.54
N PRO A 59 -9.38 -8.31 3.71
CA PRO A 59 -10.33 -9.05 2.89
C PRO A 59 -10.25 -8.60 1.44
N GLU A 60 -10.55 -9.52 0.52
CA GLU A 60 -10.42 -9.31 -0.91
C GLU A 60 -11.22 -8.11 -1.43
N GLU A 61 -12.33 -7.76 -0.77
CA GLU A 61 -13.12 -6.56 -1.11
C GLU A 61 -12.32 -5.27 -1.05
N ASN A 62 -11.33 -5.19 -0.15
CA ASN A 62 -10.46 -4.03 0.01
C ASN A 62 -9.28 -4.03 -0.96
N VAL A 63 -9.01 -5.13 -1.67
CA VAL A 63 -8.02 -5.16 -2.77
C VAL A 63 -8.44 -4.16 -3.85
N LEU A 64 -9.75 -3.96 -4.03
CA LEU A 64 -10.30 -2.96 -4.95
C LEU A 64 -9.99 -1.52 -4.51
N ASP A 65 -9.66 -1.29 -3.25
CA ASP A 65 -9.22 0.01 -2.74
C ASP A 65 -7.70 0.18 -2.85
N LEU A 66 -6.94 -0.89 -3.14
CA LEU A 66 -5.48 -0.90 -3.35
C LEU A 66 -5.09 -0.36 -4.73
N THR A 67 -5.72 0.77 -5.08
CA THR A 67 -5.59 1.45 -6.36
C THR A 67 -4.47 2.47 -6.35
N THR A 68 -4.26 3.14 -5.22
CA THR A 68 -3.27 4.20 -5.03
C THR A 68 -2.48 3.99 -3.74
N LEU A 69 -1.32 4.65 -3.63
CA LEU A 69 -0.51 4.58 -2.40
C LEU A 69 -1.25 5.20 -1.22
N ASP A 70 -1.93 6.33 -1.43
CA ASP A 70 -2.74 6.96 -0.38
C ASP A 70 -3.85 6.03 0.14
N SER A 71 -4.57 5.36 -0.77
CA SER A 71 -5.60 4.37 -0.38
C SER A 71 -4.98 3.22 0.40
N THR A 72 -3.81 2.73 -0.03
CA THR A 72 -3.07 1.65 0.64
C THR A 72 -2.67 2.03 2.06
N ILE A 73 -2.09 3.22 2.25
CA ILE A 73 -1.70 3.73 3.57
C ILE A 73 -2.93 3.84 4.48
N ASN A 74 -4.02 4.40 3.97
CA ASN A 74 -5.26 4.55 4.72
C ASN A 74 -5.87 3.19 5.10
N LEU A 75 -5.84 2.22 4.19
CA LEU A 75 -6.29 0.86 4.44
C LEU A 75 -5.51 0.22 5.60
N VAL A 76 -4.18 0.27 5.53
CA VAL A 76 -3.30 -0.30 6.55
C VAL A 76 -3.54 0.38 7.90
N ARG A 77 -3.66 1.71 7.93
CA ARG A 77 -3.99 2.45 9.17
C ARG A 77 -5.32 2.01 9.78
N ARG A 78 -6.37 1.87 8.97
CA ARG A 78 -7.68 1.42 9.44
C ARG A 78 -7.59 0.02 10.05
N ARG A 79 -6.94 -0.90 9.32
CA ARG A 79 -6.76 -2.30 9.74
C ARG A 79 -5.94 -2.43 11.03
N LEU A 80 -4.87 -1.66 11.16
CA LEU A 80 -4.08 -1.62 12.39
C LEU A 80 -4.86 -1.06 13.58
N THR A 81 -5.73 -0.07 13.34
CA THR A 81 -6.60 0.49 14.37
C THR A 81 -7.65 -0.54 14.81
N GLU A 82 -8.24 -1.26 13.86
CA GLU A 82 -9.22 -2.34 14.12
C GLU A 82 -8.57 -3.54 14.83
N ALA A 83 -7.34 -3.92 14.46
CA ALA A 83 -6.62 -5.04 15.08
C ALA A 83 -6.10 -4.73 16.50
N ALA A 84 -5.93 -3.44 16.83
CA ALA A 84 -5.49 -2.99 18.15
C ALA A 84 -6.66 -2.74 19.13
N ALA A 85 -7.91 -2.81 18.65
CA ALA A 85 -9.13 -2.64 19.45
C ALA A 85 -9.66 -3.98 19.97
#